data_AF-B0VXF2-F1
#
_entry.id   AF-B0VXF2-F1
#
_cell.length_a   1.000
_cell.length_b   1.000
_cell.length_c   1.000
_cell.angle_alpha   90.00
_cell.angle_beta   90.00
_cell.angle_gamma   90.00
#
_symmetry.space_group_name_H-M   'P 1'
#
loop_
_entity.id
_entity.type
_entity.pdbx_description
1 polymer ?
#
loop_
_entity_poly.entity_id
_entity_poly.type
_entity_poly.pdbx_seq_one_letter_code
_entity_poly.pdbx_strand_id
1 'polypeptide(L)'
;MEKLKRLLQVAARKSQVTLDVEKLCDLEIMTSSETADGEKATALYYQQELKQLKEEFERYKMRAQVVLKSKNTKDGNLGKELEAAQEQLAELKEKYVSLRLSCEELEHQHQQEAEDWKQELAQLQQLHRQELERCQLDFRDRTLKLEEELHKQRDRALAVLAEKDLELEQLRSVALASGLPGRRSPVGGGGPGDVADTSSSDSLTQALQLAAANEPTFFLYAEQLARKEVEITSLRKQKHKLEVEVHQLQDRLLEEGERHREEVAALQSHIEKNIRDQSREGANLEYLKNIIYRFLTLPDSLGRQQTLTAILTILHFSPEEKKVVMRLPASASWWPSGKR
;
A
#
# COMPACT_ATOMS: atom_id res chain seq x y z
N MET A 1 -86.84 15.74 4.30
CA MET A 1 -87.63 15.97 5.54
C MET A 1 -88.72 17.04 5.40
N GLU A 2 -88.54 18.10 4.61
CA GLU A 2 -89.55 19.18 4.47
C GLU A 2 -90.80 18.79 3.66
N LYS A 3 -90.65 17.94 2.63
CA LYS A 3 -91.79 17.43 1.83
C LYS A 3 -92.76 16.57 2.65
N LEU A 4 -92.24 15.81 3.61
CA LEU A 4 -93.03 14.97 4.53
C LEU A 4 -93.84 15.85 5.50
N LYS A 5 -93.22 16.92 6.02
CA LYS A 5 -93.91 17.92 6.85
C LYS A 5 -95.04 18.61 6.10
N ARG A 6 -94.86 18.97 4.82
CA ARG A 6 -95.92 19.59 4.00
C ARG A 6 -97.08 18.63 3.73
N LEU A 7 -96.81 17.34 3.46
CA LEU A 7 -97.85 16.32 3.29
C LEU A 7 -98.64 16.07 4.58
N LEU A 8 -97.97 16.05 5.73
CA LEU A 8 -98.62 15.89 7.04
C LEU A 8 -99.51 17.10 7.39
N GLN A 9 -99.09 18.33 7.04
CA GLN A 9 -99.85 19.55 7.28
C GLN A 9 -101.09 19.67 6.38
N VAL A 10 -101.03 19.12 5.16
CA VAL A 10 -102.19 19.03 4.25
C VAL A 10 -103.18 17.96 4.73
N ALA A 11 -102.70 16.85 5.28
CA ALA A 11 -103.55 15.82 5.90
C ALA A 11 -104.24 16.34 7.18
N ALA A 12 -103.51 17.08 8.02
CA ALA A 12 -104.05 17.69 9.25
C ALA A 12 -105.11 18.76 8.98
N ARG A 13 -105.07 19.48 7.85
CA ARG A 13 -106.12 20.45 7.46
C ARG A 13 -107.37 19.80 6.87
N LYS A 14 -107.31 18.53 6.44
CA LYS A 14 -108.42 17.77 5.86
C LYS A 14 -109.14 16.86 6.86
N SER A 15 -108.57 16.67 8.04
CA SER A 15 -109.13 15.90 9.15
C SER A 15 -109.60 16.84 10.24
N GLN A 16 -110.90 16.89 10.51
CA GLN A 16 -111.50 17.72 11.56
C GLN A 16 -111.45 17.05 12.95
N VAL A 17 -110.43 16.21 13.19
CA VAL A 17 -110.22 15.52 14.46
C VAL A 17 -108.78 15.68 14.89
N THR A 18 -108.54 16.57 15.84
CA THR A 18 -107.32 16.63 16.64
C THR A 18 -107.28 15.40 17.54
N LEU A 19 -106.51 14.38 17.13
CA LEU A 19 -106.23 13.23 17.98
C LEU A 19 -105.17 13.64 19.01
N ASP A 20 -105.63 13.82 20.24
CA ASP A 20 -104.85 14.10 21.42
C ASP A 20 -104.12 12.82 21.85
N VAL A 21 -102.80 12.77 21.65
CA VAL A 21 -101.96 11.57 21.83
C VAL A 21 -101.92 11.12 23.30
N GLU A 22 -102.23 12.02 24.23
CA GLU A 22 -102.25 11.73 25.67
C GLU A 22 -103.47 10.88 26.10
N LYS A 23 -104.57 10.87 25.31
CA LYS A 23 -105.75 10.04 25.59
C LYS A 23 -105.67 8.61 25.06
N LEU A 24 -104.63 8.28 24.29
CA LEU A 24 -104.35 6.90 23.87
C LEU A 24 -103.65 6.09 24.97
N CYS A 25 -102.98 6.75 25.93
CA CYS A 25 -102.34 6.09 27.06
C CYS A 25 -103.30 5.80 28.23
N ASP A 26 -104.41 6.55 28.35
CA ASP A 26 -105.39 6.35 29.43
C ASP A 26 -106.51 5.35 29.08
N LEU A 27 -106.57 4.87 27.82
CA LEU A 27 -107.61 3.96 27.35
C LEU A 27 -107.29 2.46 27.56
N GLU A 28 -106.10 2.11 28.06
CA GLU A 28 -105.69 0.72 28.32
C GLU A 28 -105.90 0.26 29.78
N ILE A 29 -106.46 1.09 30.67
CA ILE A 29 -106.58 0.75 32.11
C ILE A 29 -108.00 0.40 32.58
N MET A 30 -109.06 0.58 31.78
CA MET A 30 -110.41 0.17 32.22
C MET A 30 -111.30 -0.36 31.08
N THR A 31 -111.18 -1.66 30.77
CA THR A 31 -112.30 -2.53 30.38
C THR A 31 -111.93 -4.01 30.55
N SER A 32 -112.91 -4.79 31.03
CA SER A 32 -112.96 -6.26 31.22
C SER A 32 -112.13 -6.89 32.34
N SER A 33 -112.82 -7.00 33.48
CA SER A 33 -112.72 -8.07 34.48
C SER A 33 -112.64 -9.48 33.83
N GLU A 34 -111.83 -10.36 34.42
CA GLU A 34 -111.84 -11.84 34.29
C GLU A 34 -111.12 -12.55 33.12
N THR A 35 -109.91 -12.13 32.71
CA THR A 35 -108.91 -13.03 32.05
C THR A 35 -107.44 -12.64 32.34
N ALA A 36 -107.15 -12.11 33.53
CA ALA A 36 -105.94 -11.33 33.77
C ALA A 36 -104.66 -12.12 34.13
N ASP A 37 -104.66 -13.45 34.19
CA ASP A 37 -103.48 -14.21 34.70
C ASP A 37 -102.57 -14.78 33.60
N GLY A 38 -103.14 -15.21 32.46
CA GLY A 38 -102.36 -15.78 31.35
C GLY A 38 -101.61 -14.74 30.51
N GLU A 39 -102.23 -13.57 30.30
CA GLU A 39 -101.67 -12.46 29.50
C GLU A 39 -100.55 -11.71 30.26
N LYS A 40 -100.65 -11.63 31.59
CA LYS A 40 -99.57 -11.09 32.43
C LYS A 40 -98.35 -12.01 32.48
N ALA A 41 -98.55 -13.32 32.50
CA ALA A 41 -97.47 -14.30 32.46
C ALA A 41 -96.69 -14.25 31.13
N THR A 42 -97.38 -14.07 30.00
CA THR A 42 -96.76 -13.91 28.67
C THR A 42 -96.07 -12.55 28.52
N ALA A 43 -96.66 -11.46 29.02
CA ALA A 43 -96.03 -10.14 29.02
C ALA A 43 -94.74 -10.10 29.86
N LEU A 44 -94.72 -10.74 31.04
CA LEU A 44 -93.54 -10.84 31.90
C LEU A 44 -92.42 -11.67 31.25
N TYR A 45 -92.78 -12.76 30.54
CA TYR A 45 -91.83 -13.57 29.80
C TYR A 45 -91.12 -12.77 28.70
N TYR A 46 -91.88 -12.06 27.85
CA TYR A 46 -91.29 -11.18 26.82
C TYR A 46 -90.46 -10.04 27.42
N GLN A 47 -90.85 -9.52 28.59
CA GLN A 47 -90.07 -8.51 29.29
C GLN A 47 -88.74 -9.06 29.82
N GLN A 48 -88.70 -10.32 30.26
CA GLN A 48 -87.49 -10.99 30.69
C GLN A 48 -86.56 -11.32 29.51
N GLU A 49 -87.10 -11.81 28.40
CA GLU A 49 -86.32 -12.02 27.16
C GLU A 49 -85.71 -10.71 26.64
N LEU A 50 -86.47 -9.61 26.66
CA LEU A 50 -85.95 -8.29 26.29
C LEU A 50 -84.83 -7.81 27.22
N LYS A 51 -84.88 -8.13 28.52
CA LYS A 51 -83.79 -7.82 29.46
C LYS A 51 -82.56 -8.66 29.15
N GLN A 52 -82.72 -9.96 28.93
CA GLN A 52 -81.62 -10.86 28.56
C GLN A 52 -80.97 -10.43 27.24
N LEU A 53 -81.76 -10.10 26.22
CA LEU A 53 -81.25 -9.66 24.92
C LEU A 53 -80.50 -8.32 25.05
N LYS A 54 -80.98 -7.39 25.90
CA LYS A 54 -80.25 -6.15 26.20
C LYS A 54 -78.93 -6.42 26.90
N GLU A 55 -78.90 -7.31 27.88
CA GLU A 55 -77.65 -7.70 28.56
C GLU A 55 -76.67 -8.38 27.60
N GLU A 56 -77.14 -9.28 26.74
CA GLU A 56 -76.34 -9.93 25.71
C GLU A 56 -75.80 -8.94 24.67
N PHE A 57 -76.61 -7.96 24.28
CA PHE A 57 -76.22 -6.89 23.37
C PHE A 57 -75.15 -5.99 24.00
N GLU A 58 -75.31 -5.58 25.26
CA GLU A 58 -74.29 -4.81 25.97
C GLU A 58 -73.00 -5.62 26.14
N ARG A 59 -73.08 -6.91 26.47
CA ARG A 59 -71.91 -7.81 26.50
C ARG A 59 -71.24 -7.91 25.12
N TYR A 60 -72.00 -8.02 24.04
CA TYR A 60 -71.47 -8.05 22.68
C TYR A 60 -70.79 -6.74 22.30
N LYS A 61 -71.42 -5.60 22.59
CA LYS A 61 -70.89 -4.25 22.35
C LYS A 61 -69.56 -4.04 23.07
N MET A 62 -69.46 -4.45 24.34
CA MET A 62 -68.21 -4.38 25.09
C MET A 62 -67.12 -5.26 24.48
N ARG A 63 -67.43 -6.49 24.07
CA ARG A 63 -66.47 -7.38 23.39
C ARG A 63 -66.00 -6.81 22.05
N ALA A 64 -66.93 -6.31 21.23
CA ALA A 64 -66.61 -5.69 19.94
C ALA A 64 -65.73 -4.45 20.11
N GLN A 65 -66.01 -3.62 21.12
CA GLN A 65 -65.20 -2.44 21.44
C GLN A 65 -63.77 -2.82 21.87
N VAL A 66 -63.61 -3.89 22.67
CA VAL A 66 -62.28 -4.38 23.08
C VAL A 66 -61.50 -4.94 21.89
N VAL A 67 -62.16 -5.69 21.00
CA VAL A 67 -61.52 -6.22 19.78
C VAL A 67 -61.10 -5.10 18.84
N LEU A 68 -61.94 -4.08 18.63
CA LEU A 68 -61.61 -2.92 17.80
C LEU A 68 -60.44 -2.12 18.40
N LYS A 69 -60.44 -1.88 19.72
CA LYS A 69 -59.33 -1.21 20.39
C LYS A 69 -58.03 -2.01 20.26
N SER A 70 -58.07 -3.32 20.52
CA SER A 70 -56.92 -4.22 20.40
C SER A 70 -56.38 -4.27 18.96
N LYS A 71 -57.27 -4.33 17.97
CA LYS A 71 -56.90 -4.26 16.56
C LYS A 71 -56.23 -2.93 16.22
N ASN A 72 -56.82 -1.80 16.63
CA ASN A 72 -56.28 -0.48 16.34
C ASN A 72 -54.91 -0.24 17.01
N THR A 73 -54.69 -0.77 18.22
CA THR A 73 -53.37 -0.70 18.87
C THR A 73 -52.33 -1.59 18.18
N LYS A 74 -52.73 -2.76 17.67
CA LYS A 74 -51.83 -3.65 16.91
C LYS A 74 -51.47 -3.06 15.56
N ASP A 75 -52.46 -2.52 14.83
CA ASP A 75 -52.26 -1.86 13.54
C ASP A 75 -51.36 -0.61 13.70
N GLY A 76 -51.53 0.15 14.78
CA GLY A 76 -50.64 1.27 15.12
C GLY A 76 -49.21 0.85 15.46
N ASN A 77 -49.02 -0.28 16.15
CA ASN A 77 -47.67 -0.81 16.41
C ASN A 77 -47.00 -1.34 15.14
N LEU A 78 -47.73 -2.06 14.28
CA LEU A 78 -47.25 -2.52 12.99
C LEU A 78 -46.86 -1.35 12.07
N GLY A 79 -47.62 -0.25 12.11
CA GLY A 79 -47.28 0.98 11.39
C GLY A 79 -45.95 1.58 11.83
N LYS A 80 -45.72 1.68 13.14
CA LYS A 80 -44.44 2.18 13.70
C LYS A 80 -43.25 1.28 13.38
N GLU A 81 -43.44 -0.04 13.42
CA GLU A 81 -42.40 -1.01 13.02
C GLU A 81 -42.09 -0.89 11.54
N LEU A 82 -43.10 -0.68 10.69
CA LEU A 82 -42.92 -0.44 9.26
C LEU A 82 -42.16 0.87 8.98
N GLU A 83 -42.52 1.96 9.68
CA GLU A 83 -41.82 3.25 9.58
C GLU A 83 -40.35 3.10 10.00
N ALA A 84 -40.07 2.47 11.14
CA ALA A 84 -38.71 2.23 11.61
C ALA A 84 -37.89 1.36 10.62
N ALA A 85 -38.53 0.33 10.01
CA ALA A 85 -37.89 -0.48 8.98
C ALA A 85 -37.60 0.32 7.70
N GLN A 86 -38.50 1.25 7.32
CA GLN A 86 -38.29 2.14 6.18
C GLN A 86 -37.15 3.13 6.43
N GLU A 87 -37.05 3.70 7.64
CA GLU A 87 -35.95 4.57 8.05
C GLU A 87 -34.61 3.84 8.00
N GLN A 88 -34.53 2.63 8.59
CA GLN A 88 -33.32 1.80 8.52
C GLN A 88 -32.92 1.47 7.08
N LEU A 89 -33.90 1.19 6.22
CA LEU A 89 -33.65 0.91 4.81
C LEU A 89 -33.17 2.16 4.04
N ALA A 90 -33.66 3.35 4.41
CA ALA A 90 -33.17 4.62 3.86
C ALA A 90 -31.72 4.90 4.30
N GLU A 91 -31.41 4.75 5.59
CA GLU A 91 -30.05 4.90 6.11
C GLU A 91 -29.08 3.91 5.46
N LEU A 92 -29.49 2.66 5.29
CA LEU A 92 -28.65 1.64 4.68
C LEU A 92 -28.36 1.95 3.21
N LYS A 93 -29.36 2.49 2.48
CA LYS A 93 -29.18 2.96 1.10
C LYS A 93 -28.24 4.16 1.03
N GLU A 94 -28.36 5.13 1.95
CA GLU A 94 -27.45 6.27 2.02
C GLU A 94 -26.01 5.82 2.29
N LYS A 95 -25.81 4.93 3.28
CA LYS A 95 -24.50 4.33 3.58
C LYS A 95 -23.93 3.55 2.40
N TYR A 96 -24.77 2.83 1.67
CA TYR A 96 -24.34 2.12 0.47
C TYR A 96 -23.88 3.08 -0.63
N VAL A 97 -24.63 4.16 -0.87
CA VAL A 97 -24.25 5.19 -1.85
C VAL A 97 -22.97 5.89 -1.44
N SER A 98 -22.83 6.30 -0.17
CA SER A 98 -21.62 6.95 0.32
C SER A 98 -20.40 6.04 0.23
N LEU A 99 -20.55 4.75 0.60
CA LEU A 99 -19.46 3.78 0.51
C LEU A 99 -19.05 3.58 -0.95
N ARG A 100 -20.03 3.44 -1.85
CA ARG A 100 -19.76 3.29 -3.29
C ARG A 100 -19.00 4.50 -3.85
N LEU A 101 -19.42 5.72 -3.54
CA LEU A 101 -18.72 6.93 -3.96
C LEU A 101 -17.30 6.98 -3.40
N SER A 102 -17.10 6.63 -2.13
CA SER A 102 -15.76 6.59 -1.53
C SER A 102 -14.85 5.54 -2.17
N CYS A 103 -15.41 4.40 -2.60
CA CYS A 103 -14.67 3.39 -3.35
C CYS A 103 -14.30 3.91 -4.74
N GLU A 104 -15.23 4.54 -5.46
CA GLU A 104 -14.98 5.12 -6.78
C GLU A 104 -13.91 6.25 -6.71
N GLU A 105 -13.94 7.09 -5.67
CA GLU A 105 -12.94 8.13 -5.42
C GLU A 105 -11.54 7.53 -5.13
N LEU A 106 -11.47 6.51 -4.27
CA LEU A 106 -10.23 5.83 -3.94
C LEU A 106 -9.64 5.10 -5.15
N GLU A 107 -10.48 4.45 -5.95
CA GLU A 107 -10.07 3.82 -7.21
C GLU A 107 -9.50 4.86 -8.18
N HIS A 108 -10.13 6.04 -8.29
CA HIS A 108 -9.62 7.13 -9.12
C HIS A 108 -8.28 7.66 -8.64
N GLN A 109 -8.09 7.82 -7.33
CA GLN A 109 -6.81 8.24 -6.74
C GLN A 109 -5.70 7.24 -7.04
N HIS A 110 -5.95 5.94 -6.83
CA HIS A 110 -4.96 4.90 -7.13
C HIS A 110 -4.65 4.79 -8.61
N GLN A 111 -5.63 5.04 -9.49
CA GLN A 111 -5.38 5.09 -10.94
C GLN A 111 -4.48 6.27 -11.30
N GLN A 112 -4.71 7.45 -10.73
CA GLN A 112 -3.88 8.63 -10.93
C GLN A 112 -2.45 8.40 -10.42
N GLU A 113 -2.30 7.90 -9.19
CA GLU A 113 -0.98 7.54 -8.62
C GLU A 113 -0.25 6.54 -9.53
N ALA A 114 -0.94 5.52 -10.03
CA ALA A 114 -0.36 4.53 -10.93
C ALA A 114 0.05 5.13 -12.30
N GLU A 115 -0.68 6.12 -12.80
CA GLU A 115 -0.32 6.87 -14.00
C GLU A 115 0.89 7.77 -13.78
N ASP A 116 0.94 8.47 -12.65
CA ASP A 116 2.06 9.33 -12.25
C ASP A 116 3.34 8.50 -12.10
N TRP A 117 3.29 7.38 -11.37
CA TRP A 117 4.42 6.46 -11.25
C TRP A 117 4.89 5.90 -12.60
N LYS A 118 3.96 5.61 -13.53
CA LYS A 118 4.33 5.18 -14.89
C LYS A 118 5.03 6.28 -15.67
N GLN A 119 4.58 7.53 -15.54
CA GLN A 119 5.20 8.68 -16.19
C GLN A 119 6.59 8.95 -15.62
N GLU A 120 6.75 8.95 -14.30
CA GLU A 120 8.05 9.12 -13.64
C GLU A 120 9.03 8.02 -14.04
N LEU A 121 8.59 6.77 -14.08
CA LEU A 121 9.42 5.65 -14.52
C LEU A 121 9.87 5.82 -15.98
N ALA A 122 8.97 6.24 -16.88
CA ALA A 122 9.30 6.49 -18.27
C ALA A 122 10.30 7.65 -18.43
N GLN A 123 10.12 8.73 -17.65
CA GLN A 123 11.06 9.86 -17.64
C GLN A 123 12.44 9.43 -17.13
N LEU A 124 12.50 8.67 -16.03
CA LEU A 124 13.75 8.18 -15.47
C LEU A 124 14.48 7.24 -16.44
N GLN A 125 13.75 6.34 -17.10
CA GLN A 125 14.30 5.46 -18.14
C GLN A 125 14.86 6.26 -19.32
N GLN A 126 14.16 7.31 -19.75
CA GLN A 126 14.63 8.17 -20.82
C GLN A 126 15.90 8.93 -20.42
N LEU A 127 15.94 9.50 -19.21
CA LEU A 127 17.12 10.20 -18.69
C LEU A 127 18.32 9.25 -18.59
N HIS A 128 18.12 8.06 -18.02
CA HIS A 128 19.19 7.07 -17.91
C HIS A 128 19.72 6.65 -19.28
N ARG A 129 18.83 6.48 -20.26
CA ARG A 129 19.24 6.18 -21.65
C ARG A 129 20.06 7.32 -22.25
N GLN A 130 19.64 8.57 -22.06
CA GLN A 130 20.37 9.74 -22.55
C GLN A 130 21.74 9.88 -21.88
N GLU A 131 21.84 9.65 -20.58
CA GLU A 131 23.10 9.66 -19.83
C GLU A 131 24.04 8.55 -20.31
N LEU A 132 23.52 7.34 -20.56
CA LEU A 132 24.29 6.23 -21.11
C LEU A 132 24.84 6.57 -22.50
N GLU A 133 24.00 7.12 -23.38
CA GLU A 133 24.39 7.56 -24.72
C GLU A 133 25.46 8.67 -24.63
N ARG A 134 25.30 9.65 -23.73
CA ARG A 134 26.30 10.72 -23.50
C ARG A 134 27.63 10.16 -23.04
N CYS A 135 27.63 9.30 -22.03
CA CYS A 135 28.84 8.65 -21.53
C CYS A 135 29.53 7.82 -22.62
N GLN A 136 28.78 7.07 -23.42
CA GLN A 136 29.34 6.32 -24.54
C GLN A 136 30.02 7.21 -25.58
N LEU A 137 29.41 8.34 -25.93
CA LEU A 137 30.02 9.32 -26.84
C LEU A 137 31.30 9.92 -26.23
N ASP A 138 31.26 10.32 -24.97
CA ASP A 138 32.43 10.86 -24.27
C ASP A 138 33.60 9.87 -24.25
N PHE A 139 33.33 8.58 -24.03
CA PHE A 139 34.36 7.53 -24.08
C PHE A 139 34.89 7.31 -25.49
N ARG A 140 34.02 7.27 -26.51
CA ARG A 140 34.44 7.15 -27.92
C ARG A 140 35.34 8.33 -28.32
N ASP A 141 34.98 9.55 -27.95
CA ASP A 141 35.76 10.74 -28.24
C ASP A 141 37.13 10.72 -27.55
N ARG A 142 37.20 10.25 -26.29
CA ARG A 142 38.47 10.09 -25.57
C ARG A 142 39.36 9.04 -26.24
N THR A 143 38.78 7.92 -26.67
CA THR A 143 39.51 6.87 -27.39
C THR A 143 40.08 7.40 -28.70
N LEU A 144 39.27 8.09 -29.51
CA LEU A 144 39.73 8.69 -30.77
C LEU A 144 40.88 9.68 -30.56
N LYS A 145 40.80 10.55 -29.55
CA LYS A 145 41.88 11.48 -29.21
C LYS A 145 43.17 10.76 -28.83
N LEU A 146 43.08 9.67 -28.05
CA LEU A 146 44.25 8.88 -27.68
C LEU A 146 44.86 8.15 -28.89
N GLU A 147 44.04 7.62 -29.78
CA GLU A 147 44.48 7.01 -31.04
C GLU A 147 45.20 8.04 -31.92
N GLU A 148 44.65 9.23 -32.08
CA GLU A 148 45.29 10.33 -32.82
C GLU A 148 46.65 10.72 -32.23
N GLU A 149 46.76 10.85 -30.91
CA GLU A 149 48.04 11.17 -30.27
C GLU A 149 49.06 10.03 -30.42
N LEU A 150 48.63 8.77 -30.38
CA LEU A 150 49.50 7.61 -30.65
C LEU A 150 49.99 7.62 -32.10
N HIS A 151 49.11 7.90 -33.07
CA HIS A 151 49.48 8.07 -34.46
C HIS A 151 50.54 9.17 -34.64
N LYS A 152 50.33 10.35 -34.04
CA LYS A 152 51.30 11.46 -34.07
C LYS A 152 52.64 11.05 -33.44
N GLN A 153 52.65 10.31 -32.34
CA GLN A 153 53.88 9.83 -31.71
C GLN A 153 54.61 8.82 -32.59
N ARG A 154 53.88 7.89 -33.21
CA ARG A 154 54.44 6.92 -34.16
C ARG A 154 55.08 7.63 -35.36
N ASP A 155 54.41 8.62 -35.93
CA ASP A 155 54.92 9.36 -37.08
C ASP A 155 56.19 10.14 -36.72
N ARG A 156 56.23 10.79 -35.55
CA ARG A 156 57.44 11.44 -35.02
C ARG A 156 58.58 10.46 -34.81
N ALA A 157 58.30 9.29 -34.23
CA ALA A 157 59.32 8.27 -34.00
C ALA A 157 59.89 7.72 -35.33
N LEU A 158 59.03 7.49 -36.33
CA LEU A 158 59.45 7.09 -37.67
C LEU A 158 60.31 8.17 -38.35
N ALA A 159 59.96 9.44 -38.20
CA ALA A 159 60.76 10.55 -38.73
C ALA A 159 62.16 10.60 -38.09
N VAL A 160 62.24 10.48 -36.76
CA VAL A 160 63.53 10.44 -36.04
C VAL A 160 64.36 9.23 -36.46
N LEU A 161 63.76 8.05 -36.62
CA LEU A 161 64.46 6.87 -37.13
C LEU A 161 65.03 7.11 -38.53
N ALA A 162 64.25 7.69 -39.44
CA ALA A 162 64.71 8.02 -40.78
C ALA A 162 65.88 9.04 -40.77
N GLU A 163 65.82 10.05 -39.91
CA GLU A 163 66.94 11.00 -39.71
C GLU A 163 68.20 10.28 -39.21
N LYS A 164 68.07 9.37 -38.24
CA LYS A 164 69.20 8.58 -37.72
C LYS A 164 69.76 7.62 -38.77
N ASP A 165 68.92 7.00 -39.59
CA ASP A 165 69.37 6.14 -40.69
C ASP A 165 70.18 6.94 -41.71
N LEU A 166 69.74 8.16 -42.06
CA LEU A 166 70.50 9.06 -42.93
C LEU A 166 71.84 9.49 -42.31
N GLU A 167 71.86 9.86 -41.04
CA GLU A 167 73.11 10.18 -40.31
C GLU A 167 74.07 8.98 -40.31
N LEU A 168 73.56 7.76 -40.06
CA LEU A 168 74.36 6.54 -40.10
C LEU A 168 74.93 6.26 -41.50
N GLU A 169 74.15 6.48 -42.56
CA GLU A 169 74.62 6.36 -43.94
C GLU A 169 75.69 7.41 -44.28
N GLN A 170 75.54 8.65 -43.80
CA GLN A 170 76.56 9.70 -43.94
C GLN A 170 77.85 9.32 -43.19
N LEU A 171 77.76 8.87 -41.94
CA LEU A 171 78.92 8.42 -41.18
C LEU A 171 79.62 7.22 -41.84
N ARG A 172 78.85 6.26 -42.38
CA ARG A 172 79.40 5.13 -43.15
C ARG A 172 80.11 5.59 -44.41
N SER A 173 79.52 6.52 -45.17
CA SER A 173 80.14 7.04 -46.40
C SER A 173 81.42 7.83 -46.11
N VAL A 174 81.45 8.65 -45.05
CA VAL A 174 82.66 9.36 -44.58
C VAL A 174 83.73 8.39 -44.08
N ALA A 175 83.35 7.34 -43.33
CA ALA A 175 84.27 6.32 -42.86
C ALA A 175 84.88 5.50 -44.02
N LEU A 176 84.09 5.19 -45.06
CA LEU A 176 84.59 4.58 -46.30
C LEU A 176 85.51 5.52 -47.09
N ALA A 177 85.18 6.81 -47.17
CA ALA A 177 85.99 7.81 -47.87
C ALA A 177 87.31 8.15 -47.14
N SER A 178 87.33 8.05 -45.81
CA SER A 178 88.51 8.34 -44.96
C SER A 178 89.43 7.14 -44.76
N GLY A 179 89.13 5.98 -45.36
CA GLY A 179 90.03 4.84 -45.41
C GLY A 179 90.48 4.27 -44.06
N LEU A 180 89.68 4.42 -43.00
CA LEU A 180 90.03 3.84 -41.70
C LEU A 180 89.73 2.33 -41.69
N PRO A 181 90.74 1.45 -41.55
CA PRO A 181 90.52 0.02 -41.51
C PRO A 181 89.80 -0.32 -40.22
N GLY A 182 88.69 -1.05 -40.33
CA GLY A 182 87.93 -1.57 -39.21
C GLY A 182 88.86 -2.24 -38.20
N ARG A 183 88.95 -1.67 -37.00
CA ARG A 183 89.70 -2.23 -35.87
C ARG A 183 88.97 -3.48 -35.39
N ARG A 184 89.27 -4.62 -36.01
CA ARG A 184 89.11 -5.95 -35.39
C ARG A 184 89.96 -5.96 -34.13
N SER A 185 89.35 -6.25 -32.98
CA SER A 185 90.08 -6.48 -31.72
C SER A 185 91.07 -7.63 -31.88
N PRO A 186 92.33 -7.48 -31.42
CA PRO A 186 93.16 -8.60 -31.04
C PRO A 186 93.32 -8.66 -29.52
N VAL A 187 93.30 -9.90 -29.04
CA VAL A 187 93.75 -10.34 -27.73
C VAL A 187 95.22 -9.95 -27.51
N GLY A 188 95.53 -9.45 -26.30
CA GLY A 188 96.81 -9.67 -25.62
C GLY A 188 97.93 -8.66 -25.82
N GLY A 189 98.40 -8.08 -24.69
CA GLY A 189 99.82 -7.87 -24.44
C GLY A 189 100.36 -6.43 -24.53
N GLY A 190 100.50 -5.79 -23.36
CA GLY A 190 101.76 -5.18 -22.91
C GLY A 190 102.20 -3.82 -23.46
N GLY A 191 102.31 -2.84 -22.55
CA GLY A 191 103.34 -1.78 -22.61
C GLY A 191 102.82 -0.34 -22.82
N PRO A 192 103.04 0.58 -21.87
CA PRO A 192 102.68 1.99 -22.01
C PRO A 192 103.80 2.76 -22.72
N GLY A 193 103.48 3.41 -23.83
CA GLY A 193 104.38 4.28 -24.59
C GLY A 193 103.78 5.68 -24.67
N ASP A 194 104.34 6.55 -23.84
CA ASP A 194 104.09 7.97 -23.69
C ASP A 194 104.40 8.73 -25.00
N VAL A 195 103.44 9.49 -25.55
CA VAL A 195 103.70 10.43 -26.65
C VAL A 195 102.86 11.69 -26.48
N ALA A 196 103.54 12.71 -25.96
CA ALA A 196 103.48 14.13 -26.31
C ALA A 196 102.12 14.85 -26.26
N ASP A 197 101.94 15.44 -25.09
CA ASP A 197 101.24 16.68 -24.76
C ASP A 197 101.60 17.86 -25.70
N THR A 198 100.75 18.19 -26.69
CA THR A 198 100.62 19.57 -27.25
C THR A 198 99.29 19.85 -27.98
N SER A 199 98.26 19.00 -27.81
CA SER A 199 96.93 19.19 -28.46
C SER A 199 95.78 19.34 -27.45
N SER A 200 96.11 19.31 -26.16
CA SER A 200 95.16 19.28 -25.04
C SER A 200 94.49 20.63 -24.80
N SER A 201 95.20 21.74 -25.03
CA SER A 201 94.68 23.08 -24.78
C SER A 201 93.58 23.49 -25.76
N ASP A 202 93.78 23.24 -27.06
CA ASP A 202 92.79 23.56 -28.10
C ASP A 202 91.53 22.70 -27.99
N SER A 203 91.68 21.40 -27.65
CA SER A 203 90.54 20.50 -27.40
C SER A 203 89.74 20.91 -26.16
N LEU A 204 90.40 21.41 -25.11
CA LEU A 204 89.74 21.86 -23.89
C LEU A 204 88.96 23.17 -24.11
N THR A 205 89.54 24.13 -24.84
CA THR A 205 88.85 25.37 -25.21
C THR A 205 87.69 25.12 -26.16
N GLN A 206 87.82 24.18 -27.09
CA GLN A 206 86.75 23.81 -28.01
C GLN A 206 85.62 23.04 -27.30
N ALA A 207 85.96 22.19 -26.31
CA ALA A 207 84.98 21.52 -25.44
C ALA A 207 84.24 22.51 -24.53
N LEU A 208 84.93 23.53 -24.00
CA LEU A 208 84.33 24.60 -23.20
C LEU A 208 83.44 25.53 -24.04
N GLN A 209 83.81 25.84 -25.28
CA GLN A 209 82.97 26.60 -26.21
C GLN A 209 81.73 25.82 -26.68
N LEU A 210 81.84 24.51 -26.88
CA LEU A 210 80.70 23.63 -27.13
C LEU A 210 79.79 23.50 -25.89
N ALA A 211 80.35 23.49 -24.69
CA ALA A 211 79.58 23.51 -23.44
C ALA A 211 78.87 24.87 -23.24
N ALA A 212 79.55 25.98 -23.49
CA ALA A 212 78.97 27.34 -23.42
C ALA A 212 77.89 27.58 -24.50
N ALA A 213 78.02 27.00 -25.68
CA ALA A 213 77.00 27.04 -26.72
C ALA A 213 75.74 26.22 -26.36
N ASN A 214 75.87 25.23 -25.46
CA ASN A 214 74.78 24.37 -25.00
C ASN A 214 74.12 24.82 -23.68
N GLU A 215 74.69 25.79 -22.96
CA GLU A 215 74.09 26.41 -21.76
C GLU A 215 72.63 26.88 -21.95
N PRO A 216 72.28 27.62 -23.03
CA PRO A 216 70.88 28.05 -23.23
C PRO A 216 69.93 26.87 -23.47
N THR A 217 70.39 25.79 -24.10
CA THR A 217 69.62 24.56 -24.33
C THR A 217 69.38 23.79 -23.02
N PHE A 218 70.39 23.76 -22.15
CA PHE A 218 70.31 23.11 -20.84
C PHE A 218 69.33 23.83 -19.90
N PHE A 219 69.29 25.16 -19.95
CA PHE A 219 68.35 25.97 -19.15
C PHE A 219 66.90 25.78 -19.61
N LEU A 220 66.66 25.72 -20.93
CA LEU A 220 65.33 25.46 -21.50
C LEU A 220 64.83 24.06 -21.11
N TYR A 221 65.72 23.06 -21.14
CA TYR A 221 65.40 21.69 -20.72
C TYR A 221 65.07 21.61 -19.23
N ALA A 222 65.86 22.28 -18.37
CA ALA A 222 65.59 22.35 -16.95
C ALA A 222 64.24 23.02 -16.65
N GLU A 223 63.89 24.10 -17.37
CA GLU A 223 62.59 24.75 -17.27
C GLU A 223 61.43 23.83 -17.70
N GLN A 224 61.61 23.11 -18.82
CA GLN A 224 60.61 22.12 -19.27
C GLN A 224 60.43 20.99 -18.25
N LEU A 225 61.52 20.54 -17.62
CA LEU A 225 61.48 19.53 -16.56
C LEU A 225 60.69 20.05 -15.34
N ALA A 226 60.96 21.28 -14.91
CA ALA A 226 60.24 21.92 -13.80
C ALA A 226 58.73 22.06 -14.10
N ARG A 227 58.36 22.46 -15.34
CA ARG A 227 56.94 22.50 -15.76
C ARG A 227 56.29 21.12 -15.71
N LYS A 228 57.01 20.08 -16.15
CA LYS A 228 56.54 18.70 -16.11
C LYS A 228 56.40 18.19 -14.67
N GLU A 229 57.30 18.54 -13.77
CA GLU A 229 57.20 18.19 -12.35
C GLU A 229 55.99 18.86 -11.67
N VAL A 230 55.72 20.13 -11.99
CA VAL A 230 54.51 20.83 -11.51
C VAL A 230 53.25 20.17 -12.05
N GLU A 231 53.23 19.81 -13.33
CA GLU A 231 52.10 19.10 -13.95
C GLU A 231 51.88 17.73 -13.29
N ILE A 232 52.95 16.94 -13.10
CA ILE A 232 52.90 15.63 -12.42
C ILE A 232 52.39 15.76 -10.98
N THR A 233 52.86 16.75 -10.22
CA THR A 233 52.38 16.96 -8.84
C THR A 233 50.92 17.39 -8.81
N SER A 234 50.47 18.21 -9.77
CA SER A 234 49.06 18.59 -9.91
C SER A 234 48.17 17.38 -10.25
N LEU A 235 48.62 16.53 -11.19
CA LEU A 235 47.92 15.31 -11.60
C LEU A 235 47.86 14.29 -10.45
N ARG A 236 48.94 14.14 -9.67
CA ARG A 236 48.95 13.30 -8.47
C ARG A 236 47.96 13.80 -7.42
N LYS A 237 47.87 15.11 -7.20
CA LYS A 237 46.87 15.70 -6.28
C LYS A 237 45.45 15.47 -6.78
N GLN A 238 45.19 15.64 -8.07
CA GLN A 238 43.88 15.38 -8.67
C GLN A 238 43.50 13.89 -8.58
N LYS A 239 44.43 12.98 -8.91
CA LYS A 239 44.26 11.53 -8.74
C LYS A 239 43.87 11.21 -7.30
N HIS A 240 44.61 11.72 -6.32
CA HIS A 240 44.32 11.45 -4.92
C HIS A 240 42.94 11.98 -4.50
N LYS A 241 42.54 13.18 -4.96
CA LYS A 241 41.18 13.70 -4.71
C LYS A 241 40.10 12.79 -5.28
N LEU A 242 40.26 12.35 -6.54
CA LEU A 242 39.32 11.44 -7.19
C LEU A 242 39.28 10.07 -6.50
N GLU A 243 40.42 9.55 -6.06
CA GLU A 243 40.48 8.29 -5.28
C GLU A 243 39.72 8.43 -3.96
N VAL A 244 39.87 9.54 -3.25
CA VAL A 244 39.12 9.82 -2.02
C VAL A 244 37.62 9.96 -2.29
N GLU A 245 37.22 10.66 -3.36
CA GLU A 245 35.82 10.77 -3.76
C GLU A 245 35.22 9.39 -4.11
N VAL A 246 35.96 8.54 -4.83
CA VAL A 246 35.52 7.18 -5.13
C VAL A 246 35.33 6.36 -3.86
N HIS A 247 36.26 6.43 -2.90
CA HIS A 247 36.10 5.75 -1.62
C HIS A 247 34.87 6.26 -0.85
N GLN A 248 34.66 7.57 -0.79
CA GLN A 248 33.47 8.16 -0.14
C GLN A 248 32.16 7.73 -0.81
N LEU A 249 32.13 7.63 -2.14
CA LEU A 249 30.97 7.15 -2.87
C LEU A 249 30.73 5.65 -2.64
N GLN A 250 31.79 4.85 -2.56
CA GLN A 250 31.69 3.42 -2.22
C GLN A 250 31.13 3.21 -0.81
N ASP A 251 31.60 3.99 0.17
CA ASP A 251 31.12 3.92 1.55
C ASP A 251 29.63 4.29 1.63
N ARG A 252 29.21 5.36 0.95
CA ARG A 252 27.78 5.74 0.88
C ARG A 252 26.91 4.67 0.22
N LEU A 253 27.39 4.06 -0.86
CA LEU A 253 26.67 2.98 -1.54
C LEU A 253 26.49 1.76 -0.62
N LEU A 254 27.50 1.44 0.20
CA LEU A 254 27.40 0.36 1.19
C LEU A 254 26.38 0.70 2.29
N GLU A 255 26.43 1.91 2.84
CA GLU A 255 25.46 2.37 3.85
C GLU A 255 24.02 2.36 3.32
N GLU A 256 23.79 2.87 2.11
CA GLU A 256 22.47 2.85 1.46
C GLU A 256 22.02 1.41 1.19
N GLY A 257 22.93 0.54 0.74
CA GLY A 257 22.65 -0.88 0.54
C GLY A 257 22.30 -1.63 1.83
N GLU A 258 22.89 -1.27 2.97
CA GLU A 258 22.52 -1.80 4.28
C GLU A 258 21.14 -1.30 4.71
N ARG A 259 20.85 0.00 4.61
CA ARG A 259 19.54 0.57 4.94
C ARG A 259 18.42 -0.07 4.13
N HIS A 260 18.60 -0.20 2.81
CA HIS A 260 17.60 -0.84 1.97
C HIS A 260 17.40 -2.33 2.32
N ARG A 261 18.47 -3.05 2.69
CA ARG A 261 18.33 -4.43 3.16
C ARG A 261 17.54 -4.52 4.47
N GLU A 262 17.77 -3.61 5.40
CA GLU A 262 17.02 -3.52 6.65
C GLU A 262 15.54 -3.18 6.41
N GLU A 263 15.25 -2.21 5.54
CA GLU A 263 13.90 -1.83 5.14
C GLU A 263 13.16 -3.00 4.49
N VAL A 264 13.80 -3.69 3.54
CA VAL A 264 13.24 -4.87 2.89
C VAL A 264 12.96 -5.97 3.90
N ALA A 265 13.88 -6.24 4.83
CA ALA A 265 13.66 -7.23 5.89
C ALA A 265 12.50 -6.85 6.82
N ALA A 266 12.39 -5.57 7.19
CA ALA A 266 11.30 -5.06 8.02
C ALA A 266 9.94 -5.17 7.32
N LEU A 267 9.87 -4.80 6.04
CA LEU A 267 8.67 -4.91 5.20
C LEU A 267 8.27 -6.37 4.98
N GLN A 268 9.21 -7.25 4.69
CA GLN A 268 8.97 -8.70 4.59
C GLN A 268 8.38 -9.25 5.89
N SER A 269 8.95 -8.87 7.04
CA SER A 269 8.40 -9.27 8.35
C SER A 269 6.97 -8.76 8.57
N HIS A 270 6.67 -7.52 8.13
CA HIS A 270 5.31 -6.97 8.19
C HIS A 270 4.34 -7.72 7.28
N ILE A 271 4.76 -8.08 6.07
CA ILE A 271 3.95 -8.88 5.13
C ILE A 271 3.69 -10.27 5.73
N GLU A 272 4.70 -10.95 6.25
CA GLU A 272 4.54 -12.26 6.90
C GLU A 272 3.64 -12.19 8.14
N LYS A 273 3.71 -11.10 8.91
CA LYS A 273 2.80 -10.85 10.02
C LYS A 273 1.37 -10.66 9.52
N ASN A 274 1.18 -9.82 8.51
CA ASN A 274 -0.14 -9.53 7.94
C ASN A 274 -0.78 -10.79 7.32
N ILE A 275 -0.02 -11.62 6.59
CA ILE A 275 -0.50 -12.90 6.06
C ILE A 275 -0.93 -13.83 7.21
N ARG A 276 -0.15 -13.88 8.29
CA ARG A 276 -0.53 -14.67 9.48
C ARG A 276 -1.81 -14.13 10.12
N ASP A 277 -2.01 -12.83 10.17
CA ASP A 277 -3.20 -12.23 10.78
C ASP A 277 -4.44 -12.35 9.86
N GLN A 278 -4.30 -12.14 8.55
CA GLN A 278 -5.36 -12.36 7.55
C GLN A 278 -5.82 -13.81 7.48
N SER A 279 -4.90 -14.78 7.60
CA SER A 279 -5.29 -16.21 7.67
C SER A 279 -6.10 -16.55 8.94
N ARG A 280 -6.10 -15.68 9.96
CA ARG A 280 -6.85 -15.86 11.21
C ARG A 280 -8.24 -15.20 11.20
N GLU A 281 -8.45 -14.13 10.44
CA GLU A 281 -9.62 -13.24 10.59
C GLU A 281 -10.92 -13.70 9.92
N GLY A 282 -10.89 -14.52 8.86
CA GLY A 282 -12.10 -14.83 8.08
C GLY A 282 -12.86 -16.10 8.47
N ALA A 283 -12.27 -17.27 8.18
CA ALA A 283 -12.95 -18.57 8.33
C ALA A 283 -12.68 -19.25 9.69
N ASN A 284 -11.65 -18.79 10.40
CA ASN A 284 -11.18 -19.44 11.60
C ASN A 284 -11.98 -19.04 12.84
N LEU A 285 -12.51 -17.81 12.90
CA LEU A 285 -13.27 -17.32 14.06
C LEU A 285 -14.61 -18.02 14.25
N GLU A 286 -15.35 -18.32 13.19
CA GLU A 286 -16.63 -19.05 13.30
C GLU A 286 -16.42 -20.51 13.72
N TYR A 287 -15.41 -21.16 13.14
CA TYR A 287 -15.02 -22.52 13.52
C TYR A 287 -14.49 -22.57 14.96
N LEU A 288 -13.63 -21.62 15.34
CA LEU A 288 -13.11 -21.47 16.69
C LEU A 288 -14.22 -21.18 17.69
N LYS A 289 -15.19 -20.32 17.36
CA LYS A 289 -16.39 -20.07 18.18
C LYS A 289 -17.16 -21.37 18.42
N ASN A 290 -17.36 -22.18 17.39
CA ASN A 290 -18.06 -23.47 17.49
C ASN A 290 -17.29 -24.49 18.33
N ILE A 291 -15.96 -24.54 18.23
CA ILE A 291 -15.14 -25.44 19.04
C ILE A 291 -15.04 -24.97 20.48
N ILE A 292 -14.86 -23.68 20.73
CA ILE A 292 -14.86 -23.12 22.10
C ILE A 292 -16.23 -23.37 22.75
N TYR A 293 -17.32 -23.14 22.01
CA TYR A 293 -18.66 -23.47 22.49
C TYR A 293 -18.79 -24.97 22.87
N ARG A 294 -18.30 -25.88 22.03
CA ARG A 294 -18.26 -27.33 22.34
C ARG A 294 -17.37 -27.63 23.55
N PHE A 295 -16.20 -27.03 23.65
CA PHE A 295 -15.27 -27.21 24.77
C PHE A 295 -15.91 -26.81 26.12
N LEU A 296 -16.68 -25.71 26.13
CA LEU A 296 -17.39 -25.22 27.32
C LEU A 296 -18.65 -26.04 27.66
N THR A 297 -19.31 -26.64 26.67
CA THR A 297 -20.59 -27.37 26.86
C THR A 297 -20.44 -28.88 26.99
N LEU A 298 -19.31 -29.46 26.56
CA LEU A 298 -19.02 -30.89 26.66
C LEU A 298 -18.82 -31.31 28.13
N PRO A 299 -19.56 -32.31 28.63
CA PRO A 299 -19.37 -32.87 29.98
C PRO A 299 -18.26 -33.93 30.05
N ASP A 300 -17.85 -34.48 28.90
CA ASP A 300 -16.82 -35.52 28.81
C ASP A 300 -15.39 -34.94 28.82
N SER A 301 -14.54 -35.47 29.69
CA SER A 301 -13.14 -35.07 29.82
C SER A 301 -12.30 -35.39 28.59
N LEU A 302 -12.61 -36.47 27.87
CA LEU A 302 -11.85 -36.88 26.68
C LEU A 302 -12.19 -35.98 25.49
N GLY A 303 -13.48 -35.76 25.23
CA GLY A 303 -13.95 -34.80 24.22
C GLY A 303 -13.48 -33.36 24.50
N ARG A 304 -13.38 -32.97 25.77
CA ARG A 304 -12.83 -31.67 26.18
C ARG A 304 -11.32 -31.55 25.89
N GLN A 305 -10.53 -32.61 26.09
CA GLN A 305 -9.11 -32.61 25.71
C GLN A 305 -8.89 -32.58 24.18
N GLN A 306 -9.73 -33.28 23.42
CA GLN A 306 -9.66 -33.27 21.96
C GLN A 306 -10.00 -31.89 21.39
N THR A 307 -11.06 -31.25 21.89
CA THR A 307 -11.43 -29.88 21.49
C THR A 307 -10.39 -28.85 21.94
N LEU A 308 -9.76 -29.02 23.11
CA LEU A 308 -8.61 -28.18 23.54
C LEU A 308 -7.41 -28.32 22.60
N THR A 309 -7.10 -29.54 22.19
CA THR A 309 -6.00 -29.81 21.26
C THR A 309 -6.27 -29.16 19.91
N ALA A 310 -7.52 -29.22 19.44
CA ALA A 310 -7.96 -28.53 18.23
C ALA A 310 -7.82 -27.00 18.37
N ILE A 311 -8.22 -26.40 19.49
CA ILE A 311 -8.06 -24.96 19.77
C ILE A 311 -6.56 -24.57 19.73
N LEU A 312 -5.69 -25.35 20.37
CA LEU A 312 -4.24 -25.11 20.41
C LEU A 312 -3.59 -25.21 19.01
N THR A 313 -4.09 -26.08 18.14
CA THR A 313 -3.61 -26.20 16.77
C THR A 313 -4.13 -25.07 15.87
N ILE A 314 -5.40 -24.70 16.02
CA ILE A 314 -6.05 -23.65 15.24
C ILE A 314 -5.45 -22.27 15.53
N LEU A 315 -5.13 -22.01 16.80
CA LEU A 315 -4.50 -20.76 17.25
C LEU A 315 -2.98 -20.78 17.13
N HIS A 316 -2.40 -21.84 16.56
CA HIS A 316 -0.96 -21.99 16.33
C HIS A 316 -0.09 -21.69 17.56
N PHE A 317 -0.45 -22.25 18.71
CA PHE A 317 0.32 -22.07 19.95
C PHE A 317 1.76 -22.60 19.79
N SER A 318 2.70 -21.89 20.38
CA SER A 318 4.10 -22.31 20.50
C SER A 318 4.18 -23.66 21.24
N PRO A 319 5.16 -24.52 20.91
CA PRO A 319 5.40 -25.77 21.64
C PRO A 319 5.62 -25.56 23.15
N GLU A 320 6.06 -24.38 23.57
CA GLU A 320 6.21 -24.00 24.99
C GLU A 320 4.85 -23.72 25.64
N GLU A 321 4.00 -22.94 24.98
CA GLU A 321 2.65 -22.58 25.43
C GLU A 321 1.75 -23.81 25.51
N LYS A 322 1.85 -24.73 24.53
CA LYS A 322 1.14 -26.02 24.53
C LYS A 322 1.46 -26.86 25.77
N LYS A 323 2.74 -26.92 26.15
CA LYS A 323 3.18 -27.66 27.35
C LYS A 323 2.71 -27.02 28.66
N VAL A 324 2.52 -25.70 28.68
CA VAL A 324 1.96 -25.01 29.85
C VAL A 324 0.48 -25.35 29.97
N VAL A 325 -0.31 -25.14 28.91
CA VAL A 325 -1.75 -25.40 28.90
C VAL A 325 -2.11 -26.86 29.17
N MET A 326 -1.35 -27.82 28.62
CA MET A 326 -1.58 -29.26 28.87
C MET A 326 -1.13 -29.72 30.27
N ARG A 327 -0.27 -28.95 30.96
CA ARG A 327 0.14 -29.25 32.35
C ARG A 327 -0.88 -28.81 33.39
N LEU A 328 -1.83 -27.94 33.03
CA LEU A 328 -2.93 -27.65 33.95
C LEU A 328 -3.85 -28.87 34.08
N PRO A 329 -4.07 -29.39 35.30
CA PRO A 329 -4.92 -30.55 35.48
C PRO A 329 -6.37 -30.20 35.11
N ALA A 330 -7.05 -31.09 34.39
CA ALA A 330 -8.46 -30.96 34.03
C ALA A 330 -9.41 -30.84 35.26
N SER A 331 -8.89 -31.12 36.46
CA SER A 331 -9.56 -31.01 37.76
C SER A 331 -9.36 -29.67 38.47
N ALA A 332 -8.49 -28.78 37.98
CA ALA A 332 -8.45 -27.39 38.42
C ALA A 332 -9.66 -26.68 37.80
N SER A 333 -10.77 -26.75 38.52
CA SER A 333 -12.04 -26.08 38.23
C SER A 333 -11.79 -24.58 38.01
N TRP A 334 -11.59 -24.18 36.76
CA TRP A 334 -11.64 -22.77 36.32
C TRP A 334 -13.07 -22.22 36.27
N TRP A 335 -14.07 -23.09 36.43
CA TRP A 335 -15.49 -22.75 36.42
C TRP A 335 -16.13 -23.39 37.64
N PRO A 336 -16.80 -22.62 38.51
CA PRO A 336 -17.49 -23.18 39.66
C PRO A 336 -18.58 -24.11 39.13
N SER A 337 -18.49 -25.39 39.47
CA SER A 337 -19.51 -26.38 39.19
C SER A 337 -20.82 -25.93 39.86
N GLY A 338 -21.70 -25.32 39.07
CA GLY A 338 -23.04 -24.96 39.51
C GLY A 338 -23.80 -26.23 39.85
N LYS A 339 -23.94 -26.49 41.15
CA LYS A 339 -24.94 -27.42 41.68
C LYS A 339 -26.29 -26.99 41.13
N ARG A 340 -26.96 -27.90 40.43
CA ARG A 340 -28.40 -27.87 40.26
C ARG A 340 -28.95 -29.23 40.64
#